data_AF-A0A2I0VX19-F1
#
_entry.id   AF-A0A2I0VX19-F1
#
_cell.length_a   1.000
_cell.length_b   1.000
_cell.length_c   1.000
_cell.angle_alpha   90.00
_cell.angle_beta   90.00
_cell.angle_gamma   90.00
#
_symmetry.space_group_name_H-M   'P 1'
#
loop_
_entity.id
_entity.type
_entity.pdbx_description
1 polymer ?
#
loop_
_entity_poly.entity_id
_entity_poly.type
_entity_poly.pdbx_seq_one_letter_code
_entity_poly.pdbx_strand_id
1 'polypeptide(L)' 'MKLMEHRYGAKDFVTTKDTSLLSPGTFYLTHVDAMYRRFYAKKGAVVTSAAGQVAGLNASFLANGH' A
#
# COMPACT_ATOMS: atom_id res chain seq x y z
N MET A 1 20.19 -8.38 6.97
CA MET A 1 18.88 -7.77 7.28
C MET A 1 18.97 -6.43 8.03
N LYS A 2 20.10 -5.69 7.95
CA LYS A 2 20.37 -4.49 8.76
C LYS A 2 19.36 -3.34 8.59
N LEU A 3 18.69 -3.23 7.45
CA LEU A 3 17.71 -2.16 7.20
C LEU A 3 16.46 -2.27 8.07
N MET A 4 15.97 -3.49 8.30
CA MET A 4 14.74 -3.69 9.09
C MET A 4 15.00 -3.48 10.57
N GLU A 5 16.21 -3.81 11.04
CA GLU A 5 16.69 -3.52 12.40
C GLU A 5 16.66 -2.01 12.68
N HIS A 6 17.14 -1.17 11.76
CA HIS A 6 17.12 0.29 11.94
C HIS A 6 15.71 0.89 11.85
N ARG A 7 14.82 0.26 11.07
CA ARG A 7 13.43 0.70 10.95
C ARG A 7 12.57 0.22 12.13
N TYR A 8 13.07 -0.70 12.93
CA TYR A 8 12.38 -1.22 14.10
C TYR A 8 12.39 -0.18 15.22
N GLY A 9 11.23 0.44 15.48
CA GLY A 9 11.09 1.53 16.46
C GLY A 9 11.42 2.93 15.92
N ALA A 10 11.80 3.06 14.64
CA ALA A 10 11.96 4.35 14.00
C ALA A 10 10.59 5.01 13.71
N LYS A 11 10.60 6.33 13.60
CA LYS A 11 9.44 7.17 13.23
C LYS A 11 9.91 8.23 12.24
N ASP A 12 8.97 8.86 11.56
CA ASP A 12 9.25 9.93 10.59
C ASP A 12 10.14 9.48 9.42
N PHE A 13 9.74 8.39 8.75
CA PHE A 13 10.46 7.86 7.59
C PHE A 13 9.51 7.38 6.49
N VAL A 14 9.98 7.49 5.25
CA VAL A 14 9.30 6.99 4.05
C VAL A 14 9.92 5.66 3.64
N THR A 15 9.09 4.67 3.30
CA THR A 15 9.57 3.39 2.79
C THR A 15 9.87 3.49 1.29
N THR A 16 10.80 2.67 0.82
CA THR A 16 11.15 2.58 -0.61
C THR A 16 9.91 2.18 -1.42
N LYS A 17 9.64 2.93 -2.49
CA LYS A 17 8.46 2.81 -3.35
C LYS A 17 8.52 1.67 -4.37
N ASP A 18 9.61 0.91 -4.39
CA ASP A 18 9.70 -0.24 -5.29
C ASP A 18 8.76 -1.35 -4.82
N THR A 19 7.65 -1.47 -5.54
CA THR A 19 6.59 -2.45 -5.29
C THR A 19 6.56 -3.51 -6.39
N SER A 20 7.54 -3.51 -7.30
CA SER A 20 7.55 -4.35 -8.50
C SER A 20 7.44 -5.84 -8.16
N LEU A 21 8.11 -6.26 -7.09
CA LEU A 21 8.11 -7.64 -6.59
C LEU A 21 6.86 -8.07 -5.82
N LEU A 22 5.98 -7.13 -5.45
CA LEU A 22 4.75 -7.48 -4.72
C LEU A 22 3.70 -8.01 -5.70
N SER A 23 2.84 -8.93 -5.27
CA SER A 23 1.70 -9.33 -6.10
C SER A 23 0.65 -8.19 -6.18
N PRO A 24 -0.10 -8.07 -7.28
CA PRO A 24 -1.25 -7.17 -7.33
C PRO A 24 -2.23 -7.46 -6.17
N GLY A 25 -2.77 -6.40 -5.58
CA GLY A 25 -3.65 -6.48 -4.42
C GLY A 25 -2.96 -6.54 -3.05
N THR A 26 -1.63 -6.69 -3.00
CA THR A 26 -0.86 -6.68 -1.74
C THR A 26 -0.83 -5.28 -1.12
N PHE A 27 -1.10 -5.19 0.18
CA PHE A 27 -0.91 -3.98 0.97
C PHE A 27 0.55 -3.83 1.39
N TYR A 28 1.08 -2.61 1.30
CA TYR A 28 2.45 -2.30 1.69
C TYR A 28 2.51 -0.99 2.47
N LEU A 29 3.47 -0.90 3.39
CA LEU A 29 3.72 0.32 4.17
C LEU A 29 4.35 1.37 3.27
N THR A 30 3.84 2.61 3.32
CA THR A 30 4.33 3.75 2.53
C THR A 30 5.22 4.69 3.35
N HIS A 31 4.82 4.98 4.59
CA HIS A 31 5.59 5.79 5.52
C HIS A 31 5.07 5.61 6.95
N VAL A 32 5.91 6.01 7.90
CA VAL A 32 5.59 6.14 9.31
C VAL A 32 5.85 7.59 9.68
N ASP A 33 4.88 8.27 10.28
CA ASP A 33 5.06 9.66 10.67
C ASP A 33 5.73 9.81 12.04
N ALA A 34 5.95 11.06 12.47
CA ALA A 34 6.56 11.38 13.76
C ALA A 34 5.74 10.92 14.98
N MET A 35 4.47 10.56 14.80
CA MET A 35 3.56 10.04 15.83
C MET A 35 3.43 8.51 15.77
N TYR A 36 4.31 7.82 15.04
CA TYR A 36 4.30 6.37 14.85
C TYR A 36 3.07 5.82 14.09
N ARG A 37 2.27 6.68 13.44
CA ARG A 37 1.14 6.22 12.62
C ARG A 37 1.67 5.60 11.33
N ARG A 38 1.13 4.44 10.97
CA ARG A 38 1.56 3.65 9.80
C ARG A 38 0.55 3.84 8.66
N PHE A 39 1.05 4.24 7.50
CA PHE A 39 0.21 4.48 6.33
C PHE A 39 0.44 3.41 5.27
N TYR A 40 -0.62 2.79 4.79
CA TYR A 40 -0.56 1.68 3.84
C TYR A 40 -1.20 2.06 2.51
N ALA A 41 -0.68 1.47 1.43
CA ALA A 41 -1.29 1.50 0.10
C ALA A 41 -1.43 0.08 -0.43
N LYS A 42 -2.34 -0.12 -1.38
CA LYS A 42 -2.56 -1.41 -2.04
C LYS A 42 -1.96 -1.38 -3.44
N LYS A 43 -1.08 -2.34 -3.76
CA LYS A 43 -0.53 -2.46 -5.12
C LYS A 43 -1.65 -2.74 -6.10
N GLY A 44 -1.73 -1.96 -7.18
CA GLY A 44 -2.79 -2.08 -8.18
C GLY A 44 -4.14 -1.51 -7.74
N ALA A 45 -4.21 -0.76 -6.63
CA ALA A 45 -5.37 0.08 -6.38
C ALA A 45 -5.35 1.24 -7.38
N VAL A 46 -6.18 1.13 -8.40
CA VAL A 46 -6.61 2.27 -9.21
C VAL A 46 -7.30 3.23 -8.25
N VAL A 47 -6.76 4.45 -8.12
CA VAL A 47 -7.48 5.54 -7.48
C VAL A 47 -8.70 5.83 -8.36
N THR A 48 -9.86 5.35 -7.95
CA THR A 48 -11.13 5.79 -8.53
C THR A 48 -11.39 7.22 -8.04
N SER A 49 -10.66 8.18 -8.61
CA SER A 49 -11.16 9.55 -8.68
C SER A 49 -12.33 9.54 -9.67
N ALA A 50 -13.40 10.27 -9.34
CA ALA A 50 -14.70 10.25 -10.00
C ALA A 50 -14.75 10.68 -11.49
N ALA A 51 -13.62 10.69 -12.21
CA ALA A 51 -13.54 10.94 -13.64
C ALA A 51 -12.83 9.74 -14.29
N GLY A 52 -13.61 8.90 -14.95
CA GLY A 52 -13.21 7.57 -15.37
C GLY A 52 -11.98 7.51 -16.26
N GLN A 53 -11.21 6.44 -16.09
CA GLN A 53 -10.61 5.69 -17.18
C GLN A 53 -10.41 4.24 -16.74
N VAL A 54 -10.93 3.34 -17.56
CA VAL A 54 -10.87 1.89 -17.41
C VAL A 54 -9.62 1.40 -18.14
N ALA A 55 -8.73 0.72 -17.42
CA ALA A 55 -7.77 -0.17 -18.04
C ALA A 55 -7.47 -1.33 -17.08
N GLY A 56 -8.15 -2.46 -17.32
CA GLY A 56 -7.67 -3.77 -16.91
C GLY A 56 -8.27 -4.35 -15.62
N LEU A 57 -9.19 -5.30 -15.86
CA LEU A 57 -9.35 -6.58 -15.16
C LEU A 57 -10.30 -6.66 -13.94
N ASN A 58 -11.46 -7.27 -14.22
CA ASN A 58 -12.34 -8.09 -13.37
C ASN A 58 -12.52 -7.65 -11.91
N ALA A 59 -13.44 -6.71 -11.72
CA ALA A 59 -14.06 -6.45 -10.43
C ALA A 59 -15.04 -7.59 -10.08
N SER A 60 -14.57 -8.66 -9.45
CA SER A 60 -15.47 -9.49 -8.65
C SER A 60 -15.79 -8.73 -7.37
N PHE A 61 -17.01 -8.18 -7.34
CA PHE A 61 -17.62 -7.51 -6.20
C PHE A 61 -17.81 -8.56 -5.09
N LEU A 62 -16.81 -8.76 -4.23
CA LEU A 62 -16.97 -9.57 -3.03
C LEU A 62 -17.73 -8.74 -2.00
N ALA A 63 -19.06 -8.82 -2.09
CA ALA A 63 -19.96 -8.50 -0.99
C ALA A 63 -19.64 -9.46 0.17
N ASN A 64 -18.91 -8.99 1.17
CA ASN A 64 -18.88 -9.65 2.47
C ASN A 64 -19.99 -9.02 3.32
N GLY A 65 -21.18 -9.62 3.24
CA GLY A 65 -22.28 -9.41 4.18
C GLY A 65 -22.70 -10.78 4.71
N HIS A 66 -22.71 -10.89 6.03
CA HIS A 66 -22.98 -12.05 6.88
C HIS A 66 -24.20 -12.89 6.47
#